data_AF-A0A949NVT6-F1
#
_entry.id   AF-A0A949NVT6-F1
#
_cell.length_a   1.000
_cell.length_b   1.000
_cell.length_c   1.000
_cell.angle_alpha   90.00
_cell.angle_beta   90.00
_cell.angle_gamma   90.00
#
_symmetry.space_group_name_H-M   'P 1'
#
loop_
_entity.id
_entity.type
_entity.pdbx_description
1 polymer ?
#
loop_
_entity_poly.entity_id
_entity_poly.type
_entity_poly.pdbx_seq_one_letter_code
_entity_poly.pdbx_strand_id
1 'polypeptide(L)'
;MKTLSITQLPIQPEFDFATFLFLSQIDELGPRDMIDVLDVWDRWLPHLKVYKLGDRKEHVVVFLEQSVEDQIDEIWGQSPSEGFKHEAIAQTMIMGTLKTLMPELGETQCAPVPEPTKPLCRTLEKIGLDLQDSGAMNRKYATLTPYPHRYGCDRCHLKDSCIKNMNLDLGGIMKSHPKAE
;
A
#
# COMPACT_ATOMS: atom_id res chain seq x y z
N MET A 1 -27.64 -2.83 -11.92
CA MET A 1 -27.12 -2.41 -10.58
C MET A 1 -26.16 -1.24 -10.77
N LYS A 2 -26.14 -0.28 -9.84
CA LYS A 2 -25.29 0.93 -9.94
C LYS A 2 -23.82 0.60 -9.65
N THR A 3 -22.91 0.98 -10.54
CA THR A 3 -21.44 0.98 -10.36
C THR A 3 -20.89 2.38 -10.66
N LEU A 4 -19.63 2.62 -10.32
CA LEU A 4 -18.91 3.84 -10.69
C LEU A 4 -18.23 3.66 -12.06
N SER A 5 -17.82 4.77 -12.69
CA SER A 5 -16.89 4.76 -13.82
C SER A 5 -15.52 4.25 -13.37
N ILE A 6 -14.78 3.61 -14.27
CA ILE A 6 -13.41 3.14 -14.02
C ILE A 6 -12.53 3.76 -15.11
N THR A 7 -11.44 4.40 -14.70
CA THR A 7 -10.45 4.98 -15.62
C THR A 7 -9.07 4.57 -15.17
N GLN A 8 -8.33 3.87 -16.03
CA GLN A 8 -6.93 3.56 -15.74
C GLN A 8 -6.10 4.83 -15.83
N LEU A 9 -5.25 5.06 -14.83
CA LEU A 9 -4.32 6.17 -14.84
C LEU A 9 -2.94 5.67 -15.28
N PRO A 10 -2.29 6.31 -16.26
CA PRO A 10 -0.96 5.91 -16.74
C PRO A 10 0.14 6.45 -15.80
N ILE A 11 0.09 6.05 -14.53
CA ILE A 11 1.06 6.47 -13.52
C ILE A 11 2.20 5.47 -13.45
N GLN A 12 3.43 5.96 -13.50
CA GLN A 12 4.63 5.21 -13.21
C GLN A 12 5.37 5.94 -12.07
N PRO A 13 5.37 5.41 -10.84
CA PRO A 13 6.13 6.01 -9.77
C PRO A 13 7.63 5.92 -10.07
N GLU A 14 8.39 6.90 -9.58
CA GLU A 14 9.84 6.81 -9.50
C GLU A 14 10.23 5.98 -8.27
N PHE A 15 11.39 5.33 -8.33
CA PHE A 15 11.92 4.59 -7.19
C PHE A 15 12.39 5.56 -6.11
N ASP A 16 11.68 5.58 -4.97
CA ASP A 16 12.02 6.38 -3.80
C ASP A 16 12.92 5.56 -2.86
N PHE A 17 14.22 5.73 -3.01
CA PHE A 17 15.22 4.99 -2.23
C PHE A 17 15.09 5.24 -0.73
N ALA A 18 14.76 6.45 -0.30
CA ALA A 18 14.60 6.77 1.12
C ALA A 18 13.41 6.04 1.74
N THR A 19 12.29 5.97 1.01
CA THR A 19 11.12 5.18 1.42
C THR A 19 11.45 3.69 1.49
N PHE A 20 12.19 3.17 0.50
CA PHE A 20 12.61 1.77 0.49
C PHE A 20 13.50 1.42 1.70
N LEU A 21 14.53 2.21 2.00
CA LEU A 21 15.40 1.99 3.16
C LEU A 21 14.60 1.99 4.47
N PHE A 22 13.68 2.96 4.62
CA PHE A 22 12.81 3.05 5.78
C PHE A 22 11.92 1.80 5.96
N LEU A 23 11.28 1.32 4.89
CA LEU A 23 10.39 0.17 4.95
C LEU A 23 11.14 -1.14 5.13
N SER A 24 12.30 -1.28 4.48
CA SER A 24 13.14 -2.47 4.57
C SER A 24 13.96 -2.56 5.86
N GLN A 25 13.97 -1.49 6.68
CA GLN A 25 14.78 -1.40 7.91
C GLN A 25 16.28 -1.64 7.63
N ILE A 26 16.74 -1.21 6.45
CA ILE A 26 18.14 -1.28 6.02
C ILE A 26 18.70 0.14 6.07
N ASP A 27 19.83 0.33 6.75
CA ASP A 27 20.48 1.64 6.87
C ASP A 27 21.23 2.04 5.59
N GLU A 28 21.89 1.07 4.95
CA GLU A 28 22.67 1.27 3.73
C GLU A 28 22.59 0.06 2.81
N LEU A 29 22.67 0.31 1.49
CA LEU A 29 22.58 -0.70 0.47
C LEU A 29 23.83 -0.70 -0.40
N GLY A 30 24.47 -1.85 -0.56
CA GLY A 30 25.62 -1.98 -1.46
C GLY A 30 25.21 -1.83 -2.93
N PRO A 31 26.15 -1.49 -3.84
CA PRO A 31 25.83 -1.29 -5.26
C PRO A 31 25.19 -2.52 -5.94
N ARG A 32 25.59 -3.73 -5.53
CA ARG A 32 25.03 -4.98 -6.07
C ARG A 32 23.58 -5.19 -5.62
N ASP A 33 23.32 -5.04 -4.33
CA ASP A 33 21.98 -5.17 -3.76
C ASP A 33 21.04 -4.11 -4.34
N MET A 34 21.54 -2.90 -4.65
CA MET A 34 20.77 -1.86 -5.33
C MET A 34 20.34 -2.28 -6.73
N ILE A 35 21.23 -2.91 -7.49
CA ILE A 35 20.89 -3.44 -8.82
C ILE A 35 19.80 -4.51 -8.69
N ASP A 36 19.95 -5.44 -7.73
CA ASP A 36 18.95 -6.50 -7.51
C ASP A 36 17.57 -5.92 -7.13
N VAL A 37 17.54 -4.86 -6.31
CA VAL A 37 16.31 -4.14 -5.94
C VAL A 37 15.67 -3.47 -7.16
N LEU A 38 16.46 -2.79 -7.99
CA LEU A 38 15.96 -2.11 -9.20
C LEU A 38 15.48 -3.12 -10.26
N ASP A 39 16.15 -4.25 -10.41
CA ASP A 39 15.74 -5.32 -11.31
C ASP A 39 14.38 -5.91 -10.92
N VAL A 40 14.11 -6.03 -9.62
CA VAL A 40 12.79 -6.45 -9.10
C VAL A 40 11.76 -5.32 -9.33
N TRP A 41 12.13 -4.08 -9.06
CA TRP A 41 11.27 -2.92 -9.28
C TRP A 41 10.76 -2.87 -10.74
N ASP A 42 11.68 -2.92 -11.70
CA ASP A 42 11.35 -2.85 -13.13
C ASP A 42 10.49 -4.04 -13.58
N ARG A 43 10.75 -5.23 -13.01
CA ARG A 43 9.97 -6.44 -13.29
C ARG A 43 8.54 -6.35 -12.77
N TRP A 44 8.33 -5.71 -11.62
CA TRP A 44 7.00 -5.60 -11.00
C TRP A 44 6.21 -4.37 -11.43
N LEU A 45 6.86 -3.34 -11.97
CA LEU A 45 6.19 -2.12 -12.44
C LEU A 45 5.00 -2.39 -13.40
N PRO A 46 5.06 -3.33 -14.36
CA PRO A 46 3.91 -3.67 -15.21
C PRO A 46 2.70 -4.27 -14.46
N HIS A 47 2.93 -4.85 -13.28
CA HIS A 47 1.91 -5.44 -12.41
C HIS A 47 1.24 -4.42 -11.49
N LEU A 48 1.77 -3.20 -11.40
CA LEU A 48 1.15 -2.10 -10.68
C LEU A 48 -0.04 -1.54 -11.47
N LYS A 49 -1.21 -1.55 -10.85
CA LYS A 49 -2.46 -1.04 -11.43
C LYS A 49 -2.96 0.15 -10.65
N VAL A 50 -3.36 1.18 -11.40
CA VAL A 50 -3.88 2.44 -10.85
C VAL A 50 -5.19 2.77 -11.57
N TYR A 51 -6.29 2.82 -10.81
CA TYR A 51 -7.59 3.18 -11.35
C TYR A 51 -8.23 4.32 -10.56
N LYS A 52 -8.75 5.31 -11.28
CA LYS A 52 -9.72 6.27 -10.75
C LYS A 52 -11.13 5.70 -10.86
N LEU A 53 -11.92 5.84 -9.79
CA LEU A 53 -13.27 5.33 -9.68
C LEU A 53 -14.27 6.48 -9.45
N GLY A 54 -15.22 6.66 -10.38
CA GLY A 54 -16.28 7.69 -10.30
C GLY A 54 -15.89 9.06 -10.84
N ASP A 55 -16.90 9.93 -11.04
CA ASP A 55 -16.73 11.25 -11.69
C ASP A 55 -17.04 12.45 -10.76
N ARG A 56 -17.57 12.21 -9.56
CA ARG A 56 -17.93 13.28 -8.58
C ARG A 56 -17.30 13.05 -7.21
N LYS A 57 -17.62 11.90 -6.60
CA LYS A 57 -16.96 11.40 -5.39
C LYS A 57 -15.92 10.39 -5.85
N GLU A 58 -14.84 10.90 -6.42
CA GLU A 58 -13.83 10.04 -7.03
C GLU A 58 -12.97 9.37 -5.95
N HIS A 59 -12.48 8.19 -6.26
CA HIS A 59 -11.50 7.46 -5.47
C HIS A 59 -10.36 7.04 -6.38
N VAL A 60 -9.20 6.79 -5.81
CA VAL A 60 -8.15 6.05 -6.50
C VAL A 60 -7.91 4.75 -5.77
N VAL A 61 -7.73 3.69 -6.54
CA VAL A 61 -7.22 2.41 -6.07
C VAL A 61 -5.88 2.14 -6.75
N VAL A 62 -4.89 1.81 -5.93
CA VAL A 62 -3.54 1.43 -6.36
C VAL A 62 -3.30 0.04 -5.81
N PHE A 63 -2.89 -0.90 -6.65
CA PHE A 63 -2.57 -2.25 -6.18
C PHE A 63 -1.56 -2.95 -7.09
N LEU A 64 -0.86 -3.93 -6.53
CA LEU A 64 -0.09 -4.90 -7.30
C LEU A 64 -0.96 -6.14 -7.57
N GLU A 65 -0.84 -6.69 -8.78
CA GLU A 65 -1.49 -7.95 -9.12
C GLU A 65 -1.03 -9.11 -8.23
N GLN A 66 -1.89 -10.13 -8.11
CA GLN A 66 -1.66 -11.30 -7.26
C GLN A 66 -0.34 -12.02 -7.57
N SER A 67 0.12 -11.99 -8.82
CA SER A 67 1.40 -12.58 -9.22
C SER A 67 2.60 -12.01 -8.45
N VAL A 68 2.53 -10.77 -7.96
CA VAL A 68 3.58 -10.19 -7.11
C VAL A 68 3.49 -10.73 -5.69
N GLU A 69 2.28 -10.90 -5.15
CA GLU A 69 2.07 -11.52 -3.83
C GLU A 69 2.56 -12.96 -3.81
N ASP A 70 2.25 -13.74 -4.85
CA ASP A 70 2.67 -15.14 -4.98
C ASP A 70 4.20 -15.26 -5.04
N GLN A 71 4.87 -14.36 -5.79
CA GLN A 71 6.34 -14.28 -5.84
C GLN A 71 6.96 -13.96 -4.47
N ILE A 72 6.39 -12.99 -3.74
CA ILE A 72 6.89 -12.62 -2.42
C ILE A 72 6.70 -13.77 -1.43
N ASP A 73 5.56 -14.46 -1.46
CA ASP A 73 5.29 -15.61 -0.59
C ASP A 73 6.24 -16.78 -0.88
N GLU A 74 6.60 -17.02 -2.14
CA GLU A 74 7.63 -18.00 -2.51
C GLU A 74 9.00 -17.62 -1.93
N ILE A 75 9.39 -16.35 -2.05
CA ILE A 75 10.65 -15.84 -1.50
C ILE A 75 10.67 -15.96 0.02
N TRP A 76 9.57 -15.64 0.71
CA TRP A 76 9.43 -15.82 2.16
C TRP A 76 9.65 -17.28 2.58
N GLY A 77 9.13 -18.24 1.80
CA GLY A 77 9.34 -19.66 2.04
C GLY A 77 10.79 -20.12 1.91
N GLN A 78 11.62 -19.38 1.17
CA GLN A 78 13.03 -19.68 0.96
C GLN A 78 13.95 -18.90 1.92
N SER A 79 13.68 -17.60 2.10
CA SER A 79 14.47 -16.68 2.90
C SER A 79 13.60 -15.55 3.47
N PRO A 80 13.34 -15.55 4.79
CA PRO A 80 12.55 -14.50 5.44
C PRO A 80 13.14 -13.09 5.27
N SER A 81 14.47 -12.94 5.30
CA SER A 81 15.11 -11.64 5.11
C SER A 81 14.92 -11.09 3.69
N GLU A 82 14.99 -11.97 2.68
CA GLU A 82 14.71 -11.58 1.31
C GLU A 82 13.22 -11.29 1.11
N GLY A 83 12.33 -12.08 1.72
CA GLY A 83 10.89 -11.84 1.69
C GLY A 83 10.54 -10.44 2.23
N PHE A 84 11.13 -10.06 3.37
CA PHE A 84 10.95 -8.74 3.97
C PHE A 84 11.44 -7.61 3.06
N LYS A 85 12.62 -7.76 2.44
CA LYS A 85 13.17 -6.78 1.47
C LYS A 85 12.26 -6.62 0.25
N HIS A 86 11.76 -7.73 -0.29
CA HIS A 86 10.87 -7.76 -1.46
C HIS A 86 9.48 -7.16 -1.14
N GLU A 87 8.97 -7.41 0.06
CA GLU A 87 7.77 -6.74 0.58
C GLU A 87 7.96 -5.22 0.67
N ALA A 88 9.13 -4.74 1.13
CA ALA A 88 9.45 -3.32 1.14
C ALA A 88 9.47 -2.69 -0.27
N ILE A 89 9.92 -3.41 -1.30
CA ILE A 89 9.84 -2.94 -2.71
C ILE A 89 8.39 -2.74 -3.12
N ALA A 90 7.54 -3.74 -2.88
CA ALA A 90 6.11 -3.67 -3.22
C ALA A 90 5.40 -2.50 -2.50
N GLN A 91 5.68 -2.32 -1.20
CA GLN A 91 5.15 -1.20 -0.43
C GLN A 91 5.66 0.16 -0.95
N THR A 92 6.93 0.24 -1.35
CA THR A 92 7.53 1.45 -1.94
C THR A 92 6.81 1.84 -3.24
N MET A 93 6.40 0.87 -4.07
CA MET A 93 5.61 1.16 -5.29
C MET A 93 4.27 1.80 -4.97
N ILE A 94 3.54 1.26 -3.98
CA ILE A 94 2.25 1.80 -3.56
C ILE A 94 2.42 3.22 -3.02
N MET A 95 3.40 3.43 -2.13
CA MET A 95 3.66 4.74 -1.53
C MET A 95 4.13 5.76 -2.57
N GLY A 96 5.05 5.40 -3.46
CA GLY A 96 5.52 6.27 -4.54
C GLY A 96 4.37 6.70 -5.45
N THR A 97 3.46 5.77 -5.78
CA THR A 97 2.27 6.08 -6.59
C THR A 97 1.34 7.07 -5.89
N LEU A 98 1.10 6.88 -4.59
CA LEU A 98 0.30 7.81 -3.80
C LEU A 98 0.92 9.19 -3.74
N LYS A 99 2.24 9.30 -3.53
CA LYS A 99 2.97 10.58 -3.53
C LYS A 99 2.90 11.28 -4.89
N THR A 100 2.98 10.55 -6.00
CA THR A 100 2.82 11.11 -7.35
C THR A 100 1.41 11.65 -7.57
N LEU A 101 0.39 10.97 -7.07
CA LEU A 101 -1.02 11.36 -7.26
C LEU A 101 -1.48 12.46 -6.31
N MET A 102 -1.02 12.40 -5.07
CA MET A 102 -1.42 13.28 -3.97
C MET A 102 -0.19 13.55 -3.09
N PRO A 103 0.67 14.51 -3.48
CA PRO A 103 1.90 14.84 -2.74
C PRO A 103 1.65 15.26 -1.28
N GLU A 104 0.44 15.69 -0.96
CA GLU A 104 -0.01 16.00 0.39
C GLU A 104 -0.08 14.77 1.32
N LEU A 105 -0.17 13.55 0.77
CA LEU A 105 -0.09 12.31 1.54
C LEU A 105 1.37 12.04 1.93
N GLY A 106 1.66 12.08 3.24
CA GLY A 106 3.04 12.06 3.75
C GLY A 106 3.12 12.42 5.23
N GLU A 107 4.10 13.26 5.60
CA GLU A 107 4.51 13.56 6.99
C GLU A 107 3.36 13.97 7.93
N THR A 108 2.27 14.52 7.40
CA THR A 108 1.16 15.05 8.22
C THR A 108 -0.21 14.44 7.92
N GLN A 109 -0.39 13.76 6.78
CA GLN A 109 -1.70 13.29 6.33
C GLN A 109 -1.68 11.81 5.92
N CYS A 110 -2.68 11.07 6.39
CA CYS A 110 -2.90 9.66 6.06
C CYS A 110 -3.80 9.54 4.83
N ALA A 111 -3.74 8.41 4.11
CA ALA A 111 -4.73 8.05 3.09
C ALA A 111 -5.96 7.43 3.76
N PRO A 112 -7.10 8.14 3.92
CA PRO A 112 -8.26 7.58 4.58
C PRO A 112 -8.91 6.51 3.69
N VAL A 113 -9.40 5.45 4.31
CA VAL A 113 -10.19 4.41 3.65
C VAL A 113 -11.63 4.90 3.52
N PRO A 114 -12.24 4.88 2.32
CA PRO A 114 -13.63 5.27 2.13
C PRO A 114 -14.59 4.21 2.70
N GLU A 115 -15.83 4.61 2.97
CA GLU A 115 -16.90 3.71 3.37
C GLU A 115 -17.19 2.67 2.26
N PRO A 116 -17.33 1.36 2.59
CA PRO A 116 -17.56 0.28 1.64
C PRO A 116 -19.02 0.26 1.12
N THR A 117 -19.38 1.31 0.38
CA THR A 117 -20.73 1.42 -0.18
C THR A 117 -20.96 0.36 -1.28
N LYS A 118 -22.20 -0.14 -1.42
CA LYS A 118 -22.55 -1.14 -2.45
C LYS A 118 -22.08 -0.77 -3.88
N PRO A 119 -22.18 0.48 -4.36
CA PRO A 119 -21.66 0.84 -5.68
C PRO A 119 -20.13 0.75 -5.77
N LEU A 120 -19.40 1.06 -4.69
CA LEU A 120 -17.95 0.99 -4.64
C LEU A 120 -17.47 -0.47 -4.67
N CYS A 121 -17.98 -1.32 -3.77
CA CYS A 121 -17.61 -2.75 -3.73
C CYS A 121 -17.87 -3.44 -5.08
N ARG A 122 -19.05 -3.23 -5.68
CA ARG A 122 -19.36 -3.75 -7.03
C ARG A 122 -18.47 -3.22 -8.15
N THR A 123 -17.88 -2.05 -7.97
CA THR A 123 -16.93 -1.49 -8.94
C THR A 123 -15.56 -2.14 -8.79
N LEU A 124 -15.13 -2.38 -7.54
CA LEU A 124 -13.89 -3.09 -7.21
C LEU A 124 -13.93 -4.55 -7.69
N GLU A 125 -15.07 -5.22 -7.53
CA GLU A 125 -15.27 -6.60 -8.03
C GLU A 125 -14.98 -6.73 -9.53
N LYS A 126 -15.33 -5.71 -10.33
CA LYS A 126 -15.08 -5.70 -11.79
C LYS A 126 -13.60 -5.65 -12.16
N ILE A 127 -12.74 -5.23 -11.24
CA ILE A 127 -11.29 -5.18 -11.43
C ILE A 127 -10.57 -6.23 -10.54
N GLY A 128 -11.31 -7.21 -10.03
CA GLY A 128 -10.76 -8.34 -9.26
C GLY A 128 -10.45 -8.04 -7.79
N LEU A 129 -10.95 -6.91 -7.28
CA LEU A 129 -10.76 -6.49 -5.89
C LEU A 129 -12.03 -6.68 -5.07
N ASP A 130 -11.85 -7.01 -3.80
CA ASP A 130 -12.92 -7.07 -2.81
C ASP A 130 -12.58 -6.13 -1.65
N LEU A 131 -13.53 -5.29 -1.24
CA LEU A 131 -13.41 -4.40 -0.09
C LEU A 131 -14.38 -4.87 0.98
N GLN A 132 -13.82 -5.39 2.06
CA GLN A 132 -14.59 -5.91 3.18
C GLN A 132 -15.12 -4.77 4.06
N ASP A 133 -16.13 -5.07 4.87
CA ASP A 133 -16.67 -4.13 5.86
C ASP A 133 -15.63 -3.70 6.90
N SER A 134 -14.57 -4.50 7.11
CA SER A 134 -13.41 -4.16 7.93
C SER A 134 -12.48 -3.11 7.31
N GLY A 135 -12.71 -2.75 6.03
CA GLY A 135 -11.81 -1.94 5.21
C GLY A 135 -10.60 -2.69 4.64
N ALA A 136 -10.48 -4.00 4.93
CA ALA A 136 -9.46 -4.85 4.34
C ALA A 136 -9.77 -5.14 2.86
N MET A 137 -8.72 -5.38 2.08
CA MET A 137 -8.83 -5.82 0.68
C MET A 137 -8.25 -7.22 0.47
N ASN A 138 -8.71 -7.90 -0.58
CA ASN A 138 -8.19 -9.21 -1.01
C ASN A 138 -6.81 -9.16 -1.71
N ARG A 139 -6.08 -8.06 -1.53
CA ARG A 139 -4.71 -7.85 -2.00
C ARG A 139 -3.89 -7.26 -0.86
N LYS A 140 -2.74 -7.85 -0.58
CA LYS A 140 -1.80 -7.38 0.46
C LYS A 140 -1.26 -5.99 0.11
N TYR A 141 -0.91 -5.80 -1.16
CA TYR A 141 -0.35 -4.56 -1.65
C TYR A 141 -1.40 -3.76 -2.40
N ALA A 142 -2.39 -3.26 -1.65
CA ALA A 142 -3.44 -2.43 -2.20
C ALA A 142 -3.79 -1.28 -1.26
N THR A 143 -4.15 -0.15 -1.84
CA THR A 143 -4.73 0.99 -1.11
C THR A 143 -5.88 1.59 -1.92
N LEU A 144 -6.90 2.05 -1.20
CA LEU A 144 -8.07 2.70 -1.76
C LEU A 144 -8.35 3.95 -0.94
N THR A 145 -8.44 5.10 -1.61
CA THR A 145 -8.62 6.37 -0.92
C THR A 145 -9.38 7.39 -1.78
N PRO A 146 -10.12 8.35 -1.19
CA PRO A 146 -10.72 9.44 -1.93
C PRO A 146 -9.69 10.21 -2.78
N TYR A 147 -10.09 10.56 -4.00
CA TYR A 147 -9.27 11.31 -4.95
C TYR A 147 -10.03 12.54 -5.51
N PRO A 148 -9.41 13.73 -5.64
CA PRO A 148 -8.16 14.13 -4.96
C PRO A 148 -8.26 13.93 -3.44
N HIS A 149 -7.14 14.09 -2.71
CA HIS A 149 -7.12 13.89 -1.28
C HIS A 149 -8.23 14.69 -0.62
N ARG A 150 -9.10 14.00 0.13
CA ARG A 150 -10.20 14.61 0.85
C ARG A 150 -10.34 13.94 2.19
N TYR A 151 -10.42 14.80 3.21
CA TYR A 151 -10.61 14.44 4.60
C TYR A 151 -9.38 13.73 5.19
N GLY A 152 -9.13 13.96 6.48
CA GLY A 152 -8.12 13.21 7.24
C GLY A 152 -8.72 12.00 7.93
N CYS A 153 -8.06 11.56 9.01
CA CYS A 153 -8.52 10.45 9.85
C CYS A 153 -9.96 10.60 10.38
N ASP A 154 -10.49 11.83 10.46
CA ASP A 154 -11.83 12.11 10.97
C ASP A 154 -12.97 11.43 10.21
N ARG A 155 -12.78 11.15 8.92
CA ARG A 155 -13.78 10.49 8.05
C ARG A 155 -13.27 9.18 7.47
N CYS A 156 -12.21 8.62 8.05
CA CYS A 156 -11.71 7.32 7.67
C CYS A 156 -12.66 6.23 8.15
N HIS A 157 -13.02 5.28 7.29
CA HIS A 157 -13.82 4.11 7.67
C HIS A 157 -13.15 3.30 8.78
N LEU A 158 -11.82 3.33 8.85
CA LEU A 158 -11.03 2.67 9.87
C LEU A 158 -10.86 3.49 11.16
N LYS A 159 -11.52 4.63 11.33
CA LYS A 159 -11.23 5.57 12.43
C LYS A 159 -11.20 4.89 13.80
N ASP A 160 -12.17 4.02 14.08
CA ASP A 160 -12.32 3.37 15.39
C ASP A 160 -11.37 2.18 15.59
N SER A 161 -10.84 1.61 14.50
CA SER A 161 -9.90 0.48 14.49
C SER A 161 -8.48 0.86 14.05
N CYS A 162 -8.22 2.14 13.80
CA CYS A 162 -6.96 2.61 13.26
C CYS A 162 -5.87 2.52 14.32
N ILE A 163 -4.73 1.94 13.97
CA ILE A 163 -3.57 1.81 14.86
C ILE A 163 -3.07 3.14 15.44
N LYS A 164 -3.26 4.26 14.72
CA LYS A 164 -2.91 5.61 15.21
C LYS A 164 -3.84 6.09 16.35
N ASN A 165 -5.05 5.55 16.42
CA ASN A 165 -6.06 5.89 17.42
C ASN A 165 -6.19 4.82 18.51
N MET A 166 -5.72 3.60 18.24
CA MET A 166 -5.46 2.62 19.27
C MET A 166 -4.29 3.16 20.08
N ASN A 167 -4.51 3.59 21.32
CA ASN A 167 -3.48 3.98 22.30
C ASN A 167 -2.59 2.77 22.65
N LEU A 168 -1.96 2.16 21.65
CA LEU A 168 -0.99 1.11 21.81
C LEU A 168 0.25 1.78 22.40
N ASP A 169 0.60 1.39 23.62
CA ASP A 169 1.91 1.69 24.18
C ASP A 169 2.96 0.88 23.42
N LEU A 170 3.28 1.33 22.21
CA LEU A 170 4.31 0.76 21.34
C LEU A 170 5.68 0.79 22.04
N GLY A 171 5.87 1.70 23.01
CA GLY A 171 7.07 1.78 23.84
C GLY A 171 7.23 0.65 24.85
N GLY A 172 6.13 0.03 25.29
CA GLY A 172 6.14 -1.14 26.18
C GLY A 172 6.46 -2.44 25.45
N ILE A 173 5.98 -2.59 24.21
CA ILE A 173 6.13 -3.82 23.40
C ILE A 173 7.57 -3.98 22.87
N MET A 174 8.26 -2.89 22.55
CA MET A 174 9.66 -2.95 22.09
C MET A 174 10.69 -3.14 23.23
N LYS A 175 10.29 -2.99 24.50
CA LYS A 175 11.20 -3.10 25.67
C LYS A 175 11.27 -4.50 26.29
N SER A 176 10.45 -5.46 25.85
CA SER A 176 10.52 -6.84 26.33
C SER A 176 11.50 -7.67 25.50
N HIS A 177 12.78 -7.33 25.56
CA HIS A 177 13.83 -8.32 25.40
C HIS A 177 14.40 -8.63 26.79
N PRO A 178 14.25 -9.87 27.30
CA PRO A 178 14.95 -10.26 28.51
C PRO A 178 16.45 -10.12 28.23
N LYS A 179 17.16 -9.39 29.08
CA LYS A 179 18.62 -9.49 29.14
C LYS A 179 18.93 -10.96 29.44
N ALA A 180 19.65 -11.62 28.54
CA ALA A 180 20.23 -12.91 28.82
C ALA A 180 21.21 -12.75 30.00
N GLU A 181 21.00 -13.53 31.05
CA GLU A 181 21.99 -13.80 32.11
C GLU A 181 23.05 -14.79 31.60
#